data_AF-A0A3E5AJ29-F1
#
_entry.id   AF-A0A3E5AJ29-F1
#
_cell.length_a   1.000
_cell.length_b   1.000
_cell.length_c   1.000
_cell.angle_alpha   90.00
_cell.angle_beta   90.00
_cell.angle_gamma   90.00
#
_symmetry.space_group_name_H-M   'P 1'
#
loop_
_entity.id
_entity.type
_entity.pdbx_description
1 polymer ?
#
loop_
_entity_poly.entity_id
_entity_poly.type
_entity_poly.pdbx_seq_one_letter_code
_entity_poly.pdbx_strand_id
1 'polypeptide(L)'
;MIKYLIMDVDGTLTDGKIYMGPNGEAMKAFSIKDGYVVNYILKPAGIKPVIITARTSSIVQNRCKELGITEVYQGKTDKQRTLMDIVGDNNLSHCAYFGDDIIDINCMQPIKDAGGIVGCPADAVREVKQLSDYVCINKAGEGALREFTEWLITEKRDVRDIKRRVDAAVNYLQSIDVSLKDIGKKIKVNDDFYYNIQYYDTKSPDLCDFESHRKYIDIQFMVSGKECLEFSDISRLSVKQSYNENLDVMFWNVPENISKIVLSEGDYIVLYPEMAHRGAVICQKSEKVLKIVGKVRI
;
A
#
# COMPACT_ATOMS: atom_id res chain seq x y z
N MET A 1 3.30 15.77 -2.91
CA MET A 1 2.16 15.22 -3.69
C MET A 1 2.52 15.28 -5.17
N ILE A 2 2.30 14.18 -5.90
CA ILE A 2 2.60 14.07 -7.32
C ILE A 2 1.55 14.85 -8.13
N LYS A 3 1.98 15.55 -9.17
CA LYS A 3 1.15 16.37 -10.07
C LYS A 3 1.27 15.93 -11.53
N TYR A 4 2.39 15.30 -11.91
CA TYR A 4 2.64 14.85 -13.28
C TYR A 4 3.02 13.38 -13.27
N LEU A 5 2.46 12.60 -14.20
CA LEU A 5 2.91 11.25 -14.50
C LEU A 5 3.45 11.23 -15.93
N ILE A 6 4.77 11.16 -16.06
CA ILE A 6 5.48 11.07 -17.31
C ILE A 6 5.63 9.60 -17.68
N MET A 7 5.31 9.25 -18.92
CA MET A 7 5.32 7.87 -19.40
C MET A 7 6.05 7.80 -20.74
N ASP A 8 6.93 6.81 -20.88
CA ASP A 8 7.32 6.33 -22.21
C ASP A 8 6.15 5.56 -22.86
N VAL A 9 6.31 5.14 -24.12
CA VAL A 9 5.32 4.37 -24.87
C VAL A 9 5.80 2.95 -25.15
N ASP A 10 6.94 2.80 -25.84
CA ASP A 10 7.32 1.56 -26.49
C ASP A 10 8.18 0.72 -25.56
N GLY A 11 7.59 -0.33 -24.96
CA GLY A 11 8.22 -1.07 -23.85
C GLY A 11 7.66 -0.66 -22.49
N THR A 12 6.74 0.32 -22.47
CA THR A 12 6.07 0.81 -21.25
C THR A 12 4.55 0.66 -21.34
N LEU A 13 3.91 1.38 -22.27
CA LEU A 13 2.46 1.29 -22.53
C LEU A 13 2.10 0.20 -23.55
N THR A 14 3.11 -0.28 -24.27
CA THR A 14 3.05 -1.39 -25.22
C THR A 14 3.99 -2.51 -24.79
N ASP A 15 3.89 -3.67 -25.41
CA ASP A 15 4.73 -4.85 -25.14
C ASP A 15 6.17 -4.75 -25.67
N GLY A 16 6.63 -3.55 -26.03
CA GLY A 16 7.98 -3.29 -26.56
C GLY A 16 8.24 -3.78 -27.97
N LYS A 17 7.28 -4.46 -28.61
CA LYS A 17 7.46 -4.98 -29.97
C LYS A 17 7.13 -3.92 -31.02
N ILE A 18 7.85 -3.99 -32.14
CA ILE A 18 7.53 -3.21 -33.34
C ILE A 18 6.85 -4.13 -34.36
N TYR A 19 5.54 -4.04 -34.47
CA TYR A 19 4.77 -4.79 -35.46
C TYR A 19 4.88 -4.10 -36.83
N MET A 20 5.77 -4.61 -37.67
CA MET A 20 6.09 -4.04 -38.99
C MET A 20 5.24 -4.67 -40.10
N GLY A 21 4.70 -3.84 -40.98
CA GLY A 21 4.16 -4.21 -42.28
C GLY A 21 5.04 -3.72 -43.42
N PRO A 22 4.63 -3.92 -44.69
CA PRO A 22 5.43 -3.55 -45.87
C PRO A 22 5.82 -2.07 -45.95
N ASN A 23 5.05 -1.19 -45.29
CA ASN A 23 5.22 0.27 -45.34
C ASN A 23 5.74 0.86 -44.01
N GLY A 24 6.22 0.03 -43.07
CA GLY A 24 6.67 0.50 -41.74
C GLY A 24 5.79 -0.02 -40.61
N GLU A 25 5.68 0.76 -39.53
CA GLU A 25 4.90 0.39 -38.34
C GLU A 25 3.41 0.19 -38.68
N ALA A 26 2.93 -1.05 -38.54
CA ALA A 26 1.56 -1.41 -38.87
C ALA A 26 0.63 -1.37 -37.66
N MET A 27 1.14 -1.67 -36.46
CA MET A 27 0.34 -1.80 -35.25
C MET A 27 1.14 -1.50 -33.98
N LYS A 28 0.44 -1.02 -32.96
CA LYS A 28 0.85 -1.05 -31.55
C LYS A 28 -0.28 -1.63 -30.71
N ALA A 29 0.05 -2.53 -29.79
CA ALA A 29 -0.92 -3.08 -28.84
C ALA A 29 -0.83 -2.31 -27.53
N PHE A 30 -1.99 -1.84 -27.03
CA PHE A 30 -2.11 -1.16 -25.74
C PHE A 30 -3.08 -1.94 -24.85
N SER A 31 -2.85 -1.89 -23.54
CA SER A 31 -3.78 -2.49 -22.57
C SER A 31 -5.05 -1.66 -22.39
N ILE A 32 -6.20 -2.33 -22.35
CA ILE A 32 -7.46 -1.71 -21.92
C ILE A 32 -7.40 -1.34 -20.42
N LYS A 33 -6.70 -2.13 -19.60
CA LYS A 33 -6.55 -1.89 -18.16
C LYS A 33 -5.75 -0.61 -17.91
N ASP A 34 -4.70 -0.38 -18.70
CA ASP A 34 -3.89 0.84 -18.60
C ASP A 34 -4.66 2.06 -19.10
N GLY A 35 -5.58 1.89 -20.07
CA GLY A 35 -6.47 2.97 -20.51
C GLY A 35 -7.40 3.50 -19.40
N TYR A 36 -7.79 2.65 -18.44
CA TYR A 36 -8.60 3.05 -17.28
C TYR A 36 -7.92 4.12 -16.42
N VAL A 37 -6.59 4.04 -16.33
CA VAL A 37 -5.76 4.88 -15.45
C VAL A 37 -5.98 6.37 -15.71
N VAL A 38 -5.98 6.78 -16.98
CA VAL A 38 -6.06 8.20 -17.37
C VAL A 38 -7.33 8.85 -16.84
N ASN A 39 -8.48 8.20 -17.04
CA ASN A 39 -9.78 8.80 -16.76
C ASN A 39 -10.26 8.59 -15.32
N TYR A 40 -9.92 7.45 -14.73
CA TYR A 40 -10.53 7.02 -13.46
C TYR A 40 -9.56 7.01 -12.29
N ILE A 41 -8.25 7.15 -12.53
CA ILE A 41 -7.23 7.22 -11.47
C ILE A 41 -6.57 8.61 -11.47
N LEU A 42 -5.96 9.00 -12.59
CA LEU A 42 -5.15 10.23 -12.66
C LEU A 42 -6.00 11.50 -12.58
N LYS A 43 -7.09 11.57 -13.34
CA LYS A 43 -8.00 12.75 -13.33
C LYS A 43 -8.57 13.04 -11.93
N PRO A 44 -9.18 12.08 -11.21
CA PRO A 44 -9.64 12.32 -9.84
C PRO A 44 -8.50 12.68 -8.87
N ALA A 45 -7.31 12.11 -9.06
CA ALA A 45 -6.13 12.43 -8.25
C ALA A 45 -5.48 13.78 -8.60
N GLY A 46 -5.97 14.49 -9.62
CA GLY A 46 -5.37 15.75 -10.09
C GLY A 46 -3.97 15.58 -10.69
N ILE A 47 -3.62 14.36 -11.14
CA ILE A 47 -2.34 14.05 -11.77
C ILE A 47 -2.47 14.19 -13.28
N LYS A 48 -1.61 15.01 -13.89
CA LYS A 48 -1.58 15.21 -15.34
C LYS A 48 -0.74 14.11 -16.02
N PRO A 49 -1.30 13.28 -16.90
CA PRO A 49 -0.51 12.35 -17.71
C PRO A 49 0.25 13.08 -18.82
N VAL A 50 1.50 12.70 -19.03
CA VAL A 50 2.41 13.26 -20.04
C VAL A 50 3.10 12.11 -20.77
N ILE A 51 3.09 12.14 -22.11
CA ILE A 51 3.83 11.18 -22.95
C ILE A 51 5.09 11.84 -23.48
N ILE A 52 6.24 11.19 -23.29
CA ILE A 52 7.49 11.56 -23.95
C ILE A 52 8.07 10.31 -24.63
N THR A 53 8.12 10.32 -25.96
CA THR A 53 8.66 9.20 -26.73
C THR A 53 9.58 9.67 -27.85
N ALA A 54 10.64 8.89 -28.11
CA ALA A 54 11.59 9.16 -29.19
C ALA A 54 10.99 8.87 -30.58
N ARG A 55 9.92 8.08 -30.65
CA ARG A 55 9.28 7.69 -31.92
C ARG A 55 8.11 8.63 -32.24
N THR A 56 7.76 8.69 -33.51
CA THR A 56 6.56 9.40 -33.98
C THR A 56 5.63 8.41 -34.64
N SER A 57 4.38 8.36 -34.18
CA SER A 57 3.36 7.42 -34.66
C SER A 57 1.97 8.05 -34.59
N SER A 58 1.22 7.93 -35.70
CA SER A 58 -0.19 8.31 -35.72
C SER A 58 -1.03 7.39 -34.82
N ILE A 59 -0.59 6.16 -34.57
CA ILE A 59 -1.26 5.20 -33.70
C ILE A 59 -1.23 5.72 -32.25
N VAL A 60 -0.06 6.18 -31.79
CA VAL A 60 0.10 6.79 -30.46
C VAL A 60 -0.75 8.05 -30.34
N GLN A 61 -0.74 8.91 -31.36
CA GLN A 61 -1.55 10.13 -31.39
C GLN A 61 -3.06 9.82 -31.24
N ASN A 62 -3.55 8.82 -31.98
CA ASN A 62 -4.94 8.39 -31.93
C ASN A 62 -5.30 7.82 -30.56
N ARG A 63 -4.45 6.97 -29.98
CA ARG A 63 -4.68 6.40 -28.64
C ARG A 63 -4.69 7.48 -27.56
N CYS A 64 -3.76 8.44 -27.61
CA CYS A 64 -3.73 9.55 -26.67
C CYS A 64 -5.00 10.43 -26.79
N LYS A 65 -5.45 10.70 -28.02
CA LYS A 65 -6.71 11.42 -28.28
C LYS A 65 -7.92 10.68 -27.71
N GLU A 66 -8.00 9.37 -27.89
CA GLU A 66 -9.08 8.53 -27.33
C GLU A 66 -9.11 8.60 -25.79
N LEU A 67 -7.94 8.52 -25.14
CA LEU A 67 -7.83 8.58 -23.68
C LEU A 67 -7.97 10.00 -23.12
N GLY A 68 -7.87 11.03 -23.95
CA GLY A 68 -7.88 12.44 -23.54
C GLY A 68 -6.55 12.90 -22.93
N ILE A 69 -5.43 12.31 -23.33
CA ILE A 69 -4.08 12.78 -22.99
C ILE A 69 -3.71 13.90 -23.96
N THR A 70 -3.53 15.12 -23.45
CA THR A 70 -3.22 16.30 -24.26
C THR A 70 -1.72 16.60 -24.36
N GLU A 71 -0.95 16.21 -23.34
CA GLU A 71 0.50 16.40 -23.28
C GLU A 71 1.22 15.24 -23.96
N VAL A 72 1.37 15.32 -25.28
CA VAL A 72 1.96 14.25 -26.11
C VAL A 72 3.15 14.76 -26.89
N TYR A 73 4.35 14.35 -26.48
CA TYR A 73 5.61 14.81 -27.04
C TYR A 73 6.32 13.66 -27.76
N GLN A 74 6.08 13.56 -29.07
CA GLN A 74 6.65 12.53 -29.95
C GLN A 74 7.93 13.04 -30.65
N GLY A 75 8.78 12.11 -31.10
CA GLY A 75 10.03 12.44 -31.79
C GLY A 75 11.09 13.10 -30.89
N LYS A 76 10.99 12.90 -29.57
CA LYS A 76 11.87 13.52 -28.57
C LYS A 76 12.95 12.54 -28.11
N THR A 77 14.13 12.64 -28.72
CA THR A 77 15.30 11.83 -28.34
C THR A 77 15.95 12.34 -27.06
N ASP A 78 15.98 13.65 -26.84
CA ASP A 78 16.36 14.25 -25.55
C ASP A 78 15.12 14.38 -24.65
N LYS A 79 14.81 13.26 -23.97
CA LYS A 79 13.67 13.19 -23.05
C LYS A 79 13.89 14.07 -21.82
N GLN A 80 15.11 14.19 -21.32
CA GLN A 80 15.43 14.98 -20.14
C GLN A 80 15.15 16.46 -20.40
N ARG A 81 15.65 17.01 -21.52
CA ARG A 81 15.36 18.39 -21.88
C ARG A 81 13.87 18.64 -22.04
N THR A 82 13.17 17.71 -22.71
CA THR A 82 11.72 17.78 -22.90
C THR A 82 10.98 17.78 -21.56
N LEU A 83 11.36 16.92 -20.62
CA LEU A 83 10.84 16.90 -19.26
C LEU A 83 11.01 18.27 -18.60
N MET A 84 12.22 18.83 -18.62
CA MET A 84 12.49 20.14 -18.02
C MET A 84 11.67 21.27 -18.66
N ASP A 85 11.47 21.25 -19.98
CA ASP A 85 10.65 22.26 -20.66
C ASP A 85 9.16 22.15 -20.27
N ILE A 86 8.67 20.97 -19.86
CA ILE A 86 7.27 20.74 -19.47
C ILE A 86 7.02 21.11 -18.01
N VAL A 87 7.88 20.64 -17.09
CA VAL A 87 7.62 20.78 -15.64
C VAL A 87 8.50 21.84 -14.98
N GLY A 88 9.69 22.12 -15.52
CA GLY A 88 10.70 22.96 -14.89
C GLY A 88 11.41 22.29 -13.71
N ASP A 89 12.66 22.68 -13.47
CA ASP A 89 13.55 22.05 -12.48
C ASP A 89 12.94 22.02 -11.06
N ASN A 90 12.25 23.08 -10.66
CA ASN A 90 11.66 23.22 -9.33
C ASN A 90 10.46 22.28 -9.07
N ASN A 91 9.96 21.58 -10.10
CA ASN A 91 8.80 20.69 -9.98
C ASN A 91 9.14 19.20 -10.12
N LEU A 92 10.42 18.82 -10.22
CA LEU A 92 10.81 17.42 -10.33
C LEU A 92 10.33 16.55 -9.16
N SER A 93 10.29 17.11 -7.95
CA SER A 93 9.74 16.46 -6.75
C SER A 93 8.24 16.16 -6.83
N HIS A 94 7.53 16.82 -7.75
CA HIS A 94 6.11 16.63 -8.04
C HIS A 94 5.86 15.69 -9.23
N CYS A 95 6.90 15.06 -9.77
CA CYS A 95 6.80 14.19 -10.92
C CYS A 95 6.86 12.71 -10.51
N ALA A 96 6.08 11.90 -11.21
CA ALA A 96 6.30 10.47 -11.32
C ALA A 96 6.75 10.13 -12.74
N TYR A 97 7.68 9.17 -12.90
CA TYR A 97 8.09 8.66 -14.21
C TYR A 97 7.88 7.14 -14.29
N PHE A 98 7.30 6.67 -15.40
CA PHE A 98 7.13 5.25 -15.70
C PHE A 98 7.78 4.92 -17.05
N GLY A 99 8.85 4.12 -17.03
CA GLY A 99 9.67 3.78 -18.19
C GLY A 99 10.34 2.42 -18.05
N ASP A 100 10.99 1.92 -19.09
CA ASP A 100 11.49 0.54 -19.14
C ASP A 100 12.95 0.37 -19.60
N ASP A 101 13.54 1.37 -20.27
CA ASP A 101 14.88 1.23 -20.88
C ASP A 101 15.87 2.33 -20.43
N ILE A 102 17.15 2.17 -20.77
CA ILE A 102 18.27 3.01 -20.34
C ILE A 102 18.04 4.49 -20.69
N ILE A 103 17.36 4.78 -21.82
CA ILE A 103 17.06 6.16 -22.23
C ILE A 103 16.18 6.90 -21.21
N ASP A 104 15.37 6.17 -20.43
CA ASP A 104 14.49 6.73 -19.41
C ASP A 104 15.24 7.13 -18.13
N ILE A 105 16.40 6.52 -17.86
CA ILE A 105 17.22 6.79 -16.67
C ILE A 105 17.58 8.29 -16.58
N ASN A 106 17.84 8.94 -17.71
CA ASN A 106 18.17 10.37 -17.78
C ASN A 106 17.02 11.27 -17.29
N CYS A 107 15.78 10.79 -17.32
CA CYS A 107 14.62 11.46 -16.72
C CYS A 107 14.34 10.96 -15.29
N MET A 108 14.45 9.64 -15.07
CA MET A 108 14.13 9.01 -13.79
C MET A 108 15.07 9.46 -12.67
N GLN A 109 16.38 9.54 -12.93
CA GLN A 109 17.36 9.86 -11.89
C GLN A 109 17.14 11.27 -11.31
N PRO A 110 17.02 12.36 -12.11
CA PRO A 110 16.73 13.69 -11.56
C PRO A 110 15.40 13.78 -10.81
N ILE A 111 14.37 13.06 -11.28
CA ILE A 111 13.07 12.99 -10.58
C ILE A 111 13.26 12.34 -9.21
N LYS A 112 13.96 11.21 -9.15
CA LYS A 112 14.22 10.49 -7.90
C LYS A 112 15.05 11.33 -6.93
N ASP A 113 16.10 11.98 -7.40
CA ASP A 113 16.97 12.82 -6.59
C ASP A 113 16.23 14.02 -5.99
N ALA A 114 15.25 14.57 -6.72
CA ALA A 114 14.38 15.62 -6.23
C ALA A 114 13.28 15.15 -5.26
N GLY A 115 13.18 13.84 -4.98
CA GLY A 115 12.14 13.26 -4.14
C GLY A 115 10.81 12.99 -4.87
N GLY A 116 10.82 12.97 -6.19
CA GLY A 116 9.75 12.41 -7.02
C GLY A 116 9.72 10.88 -6.94
N ILE A 117 8.88 10.25 -7.77
CA ILE A 117 8.68 8.79 -7.75
C ILE A 117 8.98 8.20 -9.12
N VAL A 118 9.65 7.07 -9.16
CA VAL A 118 9.95 6.39 -10.42
C VAL A 118 9.55 4.92 -10.37
N GLY A 119 9.05 4.38 -11.47
CA GLY A 119 8.65 2.99 -11.55
C GLY A 119 8.84 2.40 -12.94
N CYS A 120 8.73 1.08 -13.04
CA CYS A 120 8.90 0.38 -14.30
C CYS A 120 8.10 -0.93 -14.39
N PRO A 121 7.82 -1.43 -15.60
CA PRO A 121 7.27 -2.76 -15.82
C PRO A 121 8.19 -3.91 -15.37
N ALA A 122 7.62 -5.11 -15.23
CA ALA A 122 8.35 -6.31 -14.81
C ALA A 122 9.46 -6.75 -15.77
N ASP A 123 9.36 -6.39 -17.05
CA ASP A 123 10.29 -6.74 -18.12
C ASP A 123 11.28 -5.63 -18.49
N ALA A 124 11.27 -4.51 -17.77
CA ALA A 124 12.26 -3.44 -17.89
C ALA A 124 13.71 -3.93 -17.68
N VAL A 125 14.67 -3.18 -18.23
CA VAL A 125 16.11 -3.47 -18.05
C VAL A 125 16.53 -3.38 -16.58
N ARG A 126 17.63 -4.06 -16.24
CA ARG A 126 18.07 -4.21 -14.84
C ARG A 126 18.35 -2.87 -14.17
N GLU A 127 18.97 -1.96 -14.91
CA GLU A 127 19.37 -0.63 -14.47
C GLU A 127 18.15 0.20 -14.07
N VAL A 128 17.09 0.16 -14.87
CA VAL A 128 15.81 0.81 -14.59
C VAL A 128 15.15 0.21 -13.35
N LYS A 129 15.12 -1.13 -13.23
CA LYS A 129 14.58 -1.82 -12.04
C LYS A 129 15.31 -1.45 -10.75
N GLN A 130 16.63 -1.29 -10.80
CA GLN A 130 17.44 -0.88 -9.65
C GLN A 130 17.16 0.56 -9.23
N LEU A 131 16.80 1.42 -10.20
CA LEU A 131 16.46 2.81 -9.94
C LEU A 131 15.00 2.99 -9.48
N SER A 132 14.08 2.12 -9.89
CA SER A 132 12.65 2.23 -9.59
C SER A 132 12.30 2.14 -8.10
N ASP A 133 11.38 2.99 -7.64
CA ASP A 133 10.74 2.87 -6.32
C ASP A 133 9.66 1.77 -6.30
N TYR A 134 9.12 1.44 -7.47
CA TYR A 134 8.23 0.32 -7.67
C TYR A 134 8.51 -0.39 -8.98
N VAL A 135 8.78 -1.69 -8.89
CA VAL A 135 8.91 -2.59 -10.04
C VAL A 135 7.64 -3.42 -10.09
N CYS A 136 6.90 -3.31 -11.19
CA CYS A 136 5.65 -4.04 -11.34
C CYS A 136 5.89 -5.55 -11.42
N ILE A 137 4.86 -6.31 -11.07
CA ILE A 137 4.73 -7.74 -11.34
C ILE A 137 4.27 -7.95 -12.79
N ASN A 138 3.37 -7.09 -13.28
CA ASN A 138 2.92 -7.13 -14.68
C ASN A 138 3.95 -6.56 -15.64
N LYS A 139 3.96 -7.10 -16.86
CA LYS A 139 4.78 -6.64 -17.97
C LYS A 139 4.18 -5.43 -18.67
N ALA A 140 5.02 -4.75 -19.45
CA ALA A 140 4.64 -3.63 -20.27
C ALA A 140 3.47 -3.99 -21.21
N GLY A 141 2.51 -3.07 -21.37
CA GLY A 141 1.31 -3.32 -22.18
C GLY A 141 0.34 -4.40 -21.65
N GLU A 142 0.59 -5.00 -20.48
CA GLU A 142 -0.27 -6.04 -19.87
C GLU A 142 -1.03 -5.56 -18.61
N GLY A 143 -0.99 -4.25 -18.31
CA GLY A 143 -1.56 -3.70 -17.08
C GLY A 143 -0.54 -3.14 -16.08
N ALA A 144 0.74 -3.04 -16.46
CA ALA A 144 1.78 -2.54 -15.56
C ALA A 144 1.58 -1.07 -15.16
N LEU A 145 1.08 -0.22 -16.07
CA LEU A 145 0.76 1.17 -15.71
C LEU A 145 -0.38 1.20 -14.70
N ARG A 146 -1.41 0.37 -14.88
CA ARG A 146 -2.52 0.24 -13.92
C ARG A 146 -2.02 -0.13 -12.53
N GLU A 147 -1.17 -1.16 -12.45
CA GLU A 147 -0.58 -1.60 -11.19
C GLU A 147 0.24 -0.48 -10.52
N PHE A 148 1.17 0.13 -11.26
CA PHE A 148 2.01 1.20 -10.74
C PHE A 148 1.19 2.39 -10.27
N THR A 149 0.18 2.80 -11.02
CA THR A 149 -0.62 3.98 -10.68
C THR A 149 -1.56 3.74 -9.50
N GLU A 150 -2.12 2.54 -9.33
CA GLU A 150 -2.82 2.18 -8.09
C GLU A 150 -1.89 2.26 -6.90
N TRP A 151 -0.67 1.72 -6.99
CA TRP A 151 0.33 1.86 -5.93
C TRP A 151 0.74 3.32 -5.69
N LEU A 152 0.86 4.12 -6.75
CA LEU A 152 1.27 5.52 -6.70
C LEU A 152 0.25 6.39 -5.93
N ILE A 153 -1.04 6.17 -6.18
CA ILE A 153 -2.13 6.96 -5.59
C ILE A 153 -2.70 6.36 -4.31
N THR A 154 -2.40 5.09 -4.03
CA THR A 154 -2.72 4.51 -2.72
C THR A 154 -2.06 5.39 -1.67
N GLU A 155 -2.83 5.80 -0.66
CA GLU A 155 -2.26 6.48 0.50
C GLU A 155 -1.12 5.61 1.01
N LYS A 156 0.11 6.05 0.74
CA LYS A 156 1.28 5.51 1.39
C LYS A 156 1.14 5.97 2.82
N ARG A 157 0.42 5.17 3.62
CA ARG A 157 0.47 5.19 5.08
C ARG A 157 1.91 5.49 5.42
N ASP A 158 2.19 6.61 6.08
CA ASP A 158 3.56 6.94 6.43
C ASP A 158 4.00 5.86 7.44
N VAL A 159 4.64 4.81 6.92
CA VAL A 159 5.02 3.63 7.68
C VAL A 159 5.96 4.05 8.81
N ARG A 160 6.74 5.13 8.62
CA ARG A 160 7.61 5.68 9.65
C ARG A 160 6.80 6.36 10.74
N ASP A 161 5.78 7.14 10.38
CA ASP A 161 4.90 7.77 11.37
C ASP A 161 4.05 6.75 12.13
N ILE A 162 3.43 5.78 11.44
CA ILE A 162 2.70 4.69 12.09
C ILE A 162 3.62 3.93 13.04
N LYS A 163 4.82 3.55 12.59
CA LYS A 163 5.79 2.87 13.45
C LYS A 163 6.13 3.72 14.67
N ARG A 164 6.36 5.03 14.50
CA ARG A 164 6.62 5.97 15.60
C ARG A 164 5.45 6.02 16.59
N ARG A 165 4.20 6.07 16.10
CA ARG A 165 2.98 6.06 16.93
C ARG A 165 2.83 4.76 17.70
N VAL A 166 3.08 3.61 17.05
CA VAL A 166 3.07 2.27 17.69
C VAL A 166 4.15 2.17 18.76
N ASP A 167 5.40 2.54 18.44
CA ASP A 167 6.51 2.50 19.40
C ASP A 167 6.22 3.38 20.63
N ALA A 168 5.68 4.59 20.41
CA ALA A 168 5.28 5.49 21.49
C ALA A 168 4.15 4.90 22.35
N ALA A 169 3.15 4.25 21.72
CA ALA A 169 2.06 3.60 22.44
C ALA A 169 2.54 2.40 23.27
N VAL A 170 3.40 1.54 22.73
CA VAL A 170 4.00 0.42 23.46
C VAL A 170 4.78 0.91 24.66
N ASN A 171 5.68 1.89 24.47
CA ASN A 171 6.48 2.46 25.57
C ASN A 171 5.58 3.07 26.65
N TYR A 172 4.50 3.76 26.26
CA TYR A 172 3.54 4.30 27.20
C TYR A 172 2.87 3.18 28.01
N LEU A 173 2.35 2.14 27.35
CA LEU A 173 1.69 1.01 28.01
C LEU A 173 2.60 0.25 28.96
N GLN A 174 3.89 0.13 28.65
CA GLN A 174 4.88 -0.48 29.53
C GLN A 174 5.20 0.36 30.78
N SER A 175 4.94 1.66 30.73
CA SER A 175 5.28 2.60 31.81
C SER A 175 4.15 2.86 32.81
N ILE A 176 2.92 2.43 32.50
CA ILE A 176 1.75 2.72 33.32
C ILE A 176 1.46 1.60 34.32
N ASP A 177 1.13 1.99 35.55
CA ASP A 177 0.52 1.10 36.52
C ASP A 177 -0.99 1.10 36.33
N VAL A 178 -1.57 -0.08 36.12
CA VAL A 178 -3.03 -0.24 36.02
C VAL A 178 -3.56 -1.05 37.18
N SER A 179 -4.74 -0.66 37.66
CA SER A 179 -5.40 -1.32 38.79
C SER A 179 -6.76 -1.88 38.40
N LEU A 180 -7.32 -2.76 39.24
CA LEU A 180 -8.68 -3.28 39.06
C LEU A 180 -9.75 -2.17 39.04
N LYS A 181 -9.45 -0.97 39.54
CA LYS A 181 -10.39 0.18 39.51
C LYS A 181 -10.55 0.77 38.11
N ASP A 182 -9.72 0.38 37.16
CA ASP A 182 -9.67 0.93 35.81
C ASP A 182 -10.28 0.01 34.75
N ILE A 183 -10.77 -1.17 35.18
CA ILE A 183 -11.46 -2.14 34.34
C ILE A 183 -12.65 -1.49 33.63
N GLY A 184 -12.78 -1.75 32.32
CA GLY A 184 -13.88 -1.28 31.49
C GLY A 184 -13.79 0.20 31.09
N LYS A 185 -12.80 0.95 31.58
CA LYS A 185 -12.59 2.34 31.16
C LYS A 185 -11.88 2.38 29.81
N LYS A 186 -12.36 3.27 28.94
CA LYS A 186 -11.64 3.71 27.74
C LYS A 186 -10.85 4.97 28.09
N ILE A 187 -9.53 4.90 28.06
CA ILE A 187 -8.63 5.99 28.42
C ILE A 187 -8.00 6.53 27.14
N LYS A 188 -8.31 7.79 26.80
CA LYS A 188 -7.72 8.49 25.65
C LYS A 188 -6.40 9.15 26.08
N VAL A 189 -5.30 8.79 25.42
CA VAL A 189 -3.98 9.39 25.66
C VAL A 189 -3.78 10.61 24.76
N ASN A 190 -4.14 10.48 23.48
CA ASN A 190 -4.15 11.57 22.50
C ASN A 190 -5.15 11.24 21.35
N ASP A 191 -5.14 12.01 20.26
CA ASP A 191 -6.07 11.82 19.14
C ASP A 191 -5.84 10.54 18.32
N ASP A 192 -4.63 10.01 18.38
CA ASP A 192 -4.16 8.82 17.66
C ASP A 192 -4.05 7.58 18.55
N PHE A 193 -4.18 7.71 19.87
CA PHE A 193 -4.00 6.60 20.78
C PHE A 193 -4.95 6.64 21.98
N TYR A 194 -5.64 5.52 22.20
CA TYR A 194 -6.39 5.22 23.40
C TYR A 194 -6.19 3.76 23.79
N TYR A 195 -6.54 3.39 25.02
CA TYR A 195 -6.54 2.00 25.46
C TYR A 195 -7.73 1.70 26.36
N ASN A 196 -8.00 0.41 26.55
CA ASN A 196 -8.98 -0.09 27.52
C ASN A 196 -8.38 -1.23 28.34
N ILE A 197 -8.84 -1.34 29.58
CA ILE A 197 -8.40 -2.39 30.50
C ILE A 197 -9.47 -3.46 30.59
N GLN A 198 -9.06 -4.70 30.40
CA GLN A 198 -9.92 -5.88 30.43
C GLN A 198 -9.50 -6.81 31.56
N TYR A 199 -10.48 -7.40 32.22
CA TYR A 199 -10.29 -8.40 33.26
C TYR A 199 -11.31 -9.51 33.08
N TYR A 200 -10.84 -10.73 32.87
CA TYR A 200 -11.69 -11.89 32.56
C TYR A 200 -11.00 -13.20 32.93
N ASP A 201 -11.77 -14.28 32.98
CA ASP A 201 -11.27 -15.65 32.98
C ASP A 201 -11.11 -16.12 31.52
N THR A 202 -9.95 -16.68 31.17
CA THR A 202 -9.76 -17.25 29.82
C THR A 202 -10.77 -18.37 29.58
N LYS A 203 -11.24 -18.48 28.34
CA LYS A 203 -12.32 -19.39 27.93
C LYS A 203 -11.88 -20.31 26.79
N SER A 204 -12.73 -21.29 26.49
CA SER A 204 -12.48 -22.19 25.37
C SER A 204 -12.51 -21.42 24.04
N PRO A 205 -11.72 -21.84 23.02
CA PRO A 205 -11.57 -21.07 21.80
C PRO A 205 -12.89 -20.82 21.05
N ASP A 206 -13.85 -21.74 21.13
CA ASP A 206 -15.20 -21.65 20.54
C ASP A 206 -16.05 -20.51 21.12
N LEU A 207 -15.71 -20.01 22.30
CA LEU A 207 -16.35 -18.86 22.94
C LEU A 207 -15.64 -17.54 22.66
N CYS A 208 -14.53 -17.56 21.91
CA CYS A 208 -13.76 -16.38 21.53
C CYS A 208 -14.00 -16.04 20.05
N ASP A 209 -14.36 -14.78 19.79
CA ASP A 209 -14.51 -14.28 18.42
C ASP A 209 -13.15 -14.11 17.74
N PHE A 210 -13.11 -14.46 16.45
CA PHE A 210 -11.96 -14.27 15.58
C PHE A 210 -12.20 -13.06 14.68
N GLU A 211 -11.48 -11.98 14.97
CA GLU A 211 -11.79 -10.64 14.45
C GLU A 211 -10.57 -9.89 13.92
N SER A 212 -10.80 -8.89 13.09
CA SER A 212 -9.79 -7.90 12.69
C SER A 212 -10.37 -6.49 12.66
N HIS A 213 -9.48 -5.50 12.60
CA HIS A 213 -9.77 -4.07 12.62
C HIS A 213 -9.22 -3.40 11.36
N ARG A 214 -9.76 -2.24 10.96
CA ARG A 214 -9.29 -1.49 9.78
C ARG A 214 -8.77 -0.09 10.11
N LYS A 215 -9.33 0.56 11.13
CA LYS A 215 -9.00 1.94 11.52
C LYS A 215 -7.87 1.99 12.56
N TYR A 216 -7.74 0.95 13.38
CA TYR A 216 -6.75 0.89 14.45
C TYR A 216 -5.83 -0.34 14.35
N ILE A 217 -4.55 -0.14 14.67
CA ILE A 217 -3.63 -1.21 15.09
C ILE A 217 -3.95 -1.56 16.54
N ASP A 218 -3.99 -2.85 16.83
CA ASP A 218 -4.34 -3.37 18.14
C ASP A 218 -3.10 -3.84 18.91
N ILE A 219 -2.89 -3.33 20.12
CA ILE A 219 -1.77 -3.71 20.99
C ILE A 219 -2.34 -4.45 22.19
N GLN A 220 -2.01 -5.72 22.32
CA GLN A 220 -2.45 -6.58 23.41
C GLN A 220 -1.28 -6.68 24.42
N PHE A 221 -1.43 -6.08 25.60
CA PHE A 221 -0.38 -6.03 26.63
C PHE A 221 -0.83 -6.74 27.91
N MET A 222 -0.11 -7.78 28.30
CA MET A 222 -0.44 -8.61 29.46
C MET A 222 0.08 -7.99 30.76
N VAL A 223 -0.84 -7.60 31.64
CA VAL A 223 -0.50 -7.04 32.95
C VAL A 223 -0.33 -8.13 33.99
N SER A 224 -1.21 -9.14 33.97
CA SER A 224 -1.08 -10.32 34.83
C SER A 224 -1.81 -11.51 34.24
N GLY A 225 -1.37 -12.70 34.60
CA GLY A 225 -1.94 -13.96 34.14
C GLY A 225 -1.40 -14.38 32.77
N LYS A 226 -2.02 -15.41 32.20
CA LYS A 226 -1.61 -16.01 30.93
C LYS A 226 -2.80 -16.27 30.03
N GLU A 227 -2.65 -15.96 28.74
CA GLU A 227 -3.59 -16.35 27.70
C GLU A 227 -2.88 -16.90 26.47
N CYS A 228 -3.66 -17.60 25.67
CA CYS A 228 -3.27 -17.97 24.34
C CYS A 228 -3.94 -17.02 23.35
N LEU A 229 -3.14 -16.50 22.43
CA LEU A 229 -3.61 -15.68 21.33
C LEU A 229 -3.40 -16.45 20.03
N GLU A 230 -4.45 -16.52 19.24
CA GLU A 230 -4.43 -17.17 17.94
C GLU A 230 -4.63 -16.13 16.85
N PHE A 231 -3.89 -16.22 15.75
CA PHE A 231 -3.91 -15.22 14.67
C PHE A 231 -3.64 -15.82 13.29
N SER A 232 -4.10 -15.12 12.25
CA SER A 232 -3.88 -15.46 10.84
C SER A 232 -3.96 -14.21 9.96
N ASP A 233 -3.30 -14.26 8.81
CA ASP A 233 -3.43 -13.26 7.75
C ASP A 233 -4.86 -13.29 7.16
N ILE A 234 -5.50 -12.12 7.04
CA ILE A 234 -6.88 -11.98 6.53
C ILE A 234 -7.06 -12.43 5.08
N SER A 235 -6.00 -12.41 4.26
CA SER A 235 -6.06 -12.83 2.84
C SER A 235 -6.40 -14.31 2.67
N ARG A 236 -6.27 -15.09 3.74
CA ARG A 236 -6.52 -16.54 3.77
C ARG A 236 -7.89 -16.90 4.37
N LEU A 237 -8.68 -15.91 4.79
CA LEU A 237 -9.88 -16.12 5.58
C LEU A 237 -11.15 -15.88 4.78
N SER A 238 -12.21 -16.60 5.15
CA SER A 238 -13.56 -16.34 4.67
C SER A 238 -14.34 -15.51 5.70
N VAL A 239 -15.14 -14.57 5.19
CA VAL A 239 -15.92 -13.65 6.02
C VAL A 239 -17.01 -14.40 6.78
N LYS A 240 -17.09 -14.21 8.10
CA LYS A 240 -18.22 -14.67 8.94
C LYS A 240 -19.26 -13.57 9.08
N GLN A 241 -18.81 -12.34 9.34
CA GLN A 241 -19.66 -11.15 9.39
C GLN A 241 -18.92 -9.95 8.81
N SER A 242 -19.61 -9.23 7.94
CA SER A 242 -19.08 -8.03 7.28
C SER A 242 -18.65 -6.95 8.26
N TYR A 243 -17.70 -6.13 7.82
CA TYR A 243 -17.11 -5.06 8.61
C TYR A 243 -18.15 -4.04 9.10
N ASN A 244 -18.08 -3.71 10.39
CA ASN A 244 -18.87 -2.67 11.03
C ASN A 244 -18.01 -1.42 11.26
N GLU A 245 -18.31 -0.33 10.54
CA GLU A 245 -17.49 0.89 10.60
C GLU A 245 -17.51 1.60 11.95
N ASN A 246 -18.60 1.49 12.71
CA ASN A 246 -18.77 2.17 14.00
C ASN A 246 -17.96 1.48 15.10
N LEU A 247 -17.87 0.15 15.03
CA LEU A 247 -17.16 -0.67 15.99
C LEU A 247 -15.71 -0.97 15.57
N ASP A 248 -15.35 -0.66 14.33
CA ASP A 248 -14.08 -1.04 13.70
C ASP A 248 -13.79 -2.53 13.82
N VAL A 249 -14.76 -3.39 13.48
CA VAL A 249 -14.61 -4.85 13.64
C VAL A 249 -15.17 -5.60 12.43
N MET A 250 -14.46 -6.65 12.02
CA MET A 250 -14.88 -7.64 11.04
C MET A 250 -14.62 -9.03 11.60
N PHE A 251 -15.59 -9.94 11.45
CA PHE A 251 -15.46 -11.30 11.98
C PHE A 251 -15.21 -12.31 10.88
N TRP A 252 -14.38 -13.30 11.19
CA TRP A 252 -13.86 -14.28 10.24
C TRP A 252 -14.23 -15.70 10.66
N ASN A 253 -14.36 -16.59 9.68
CA ASN A 253 -14.39 -18.02 9.97
C ASN A 253 -12.98 -18.45 10.38
N VAL A 254 -12.89 -19.31 11.40
CA VAL A 254 -11.61 -19.82 11.88
C VAL A 254 -11.00 -20.74 10.81
N PRO A 255 -9.76 -20.51 10.38
CA PRO A 255 -9.11 -21.35 9.36
C PRO A 255 -8.70 -22.71 9.95
N GLU A 256 -8.48 -23.71 9.08
CA GLU A 256 -7.94 -25.01 9.49
C GLU A 256 -6.53 -24.90 10.09
N ASN A 257 -5.70 -24.02 9.51
CA ASN A 257 -4.34 -23.76 9.96
C ASN A 257 -4.26 -22.37 10.58
N ILE A 258 -3.92 -22.29 11.87
CA ILE A 258 -3.86 -21.04 12.63
C ILE A 258 -2.54 -20.94 13.39
N SER A 259 -1.98 -19.73 13.46
CA SER A 259 -0.80 -19.47 14.30
C SER A 259 -1.24 -19.21 15.74
N LYS A 260 -0.45 -19.68 16.70
CA LYS A 260 -0.75 -19.56 18.13
C LYS A 260 0.48 -19.11 18.90
N ILE A 261 0.29 -18.20 19.83
CA ILE A 261 1.31 -17.72 20.76
C ILE A 261 0.75 -17.73 22.19
N VAL A 262 1.61 -18.01 23.17
CA VAL A 262 1.29 -17.87 24.58
C VAL A 262 1.80 -16.52 25.05
N LEU A 263 0.92 -15.71 25.65
CA LEU A 263 1.27 -14.43 26.26
C LEU A 263 1.15 -14.53 27.77
N SER A 264 2.19 -14.14 28.48
CA SER A 264 2.29 -14.11 29.95
C SER A 264 2.50 -12.68 30.43
N GLU A 265 2.50 -12.46 31.74
CA GLU A 265 2.79 -11.16 32.36
C GLU A 265 4.03 -10.48 31.77
N GLY A 266 3.86 -9.22 31.34
CA GLY A 266 4.90 -8.41 30.69
C GLY A 266 4.99 -8.57 29.17
N ASP A 267 4.41 -9.65 28.60
CA ASP A 267 4.39 -9.84 27.15
C ASP A 267 3.42 -8.89 26.48
N TYR A 268 3.73 -8.53 25.24
CA TYR A 268 2.82 -7.80 24.37
C TYR A 268 2.92 -8.27 22.92
N ILE A 269 1.85 -8.04 22.16
CA ILE A 269 1.82 -8.25 20.71
C ILE A 269 1.14 -7.07 20.03
N VAL A 270 1.66 -6.70 18.85
CA VAL A 270 1.10 -5.67 17.97
C VAL A 270 0.44 -6.35 16.78
N LEU A 271 -0.83 -6.07 16.56
CA LEU A 271 -1.69 -6.71 15.57
C LEU A 271 -2.16 -5.66 14.58
N TYR A 272 -1.62 -5.74 13.36
CA TYR A 272 -1.97 -4.86 12.25
C TYR A 272 -3.32 -5.26 11.62
N PRO A 273 -3.99 -4.39 10.83
CA PRO A 273 -5.28 -4.70 10.20
C PRO A 273 -5.35 -6.00 9.42
N GLU A 274 -4.21 -6.41 8.87
CA GLU A 274 -4.06 -7.63 8.07
C GLU A 274 -4.01 -8.90 8.94
N MET A 275 -4.00 -8.77 10.28
CA MET A 275 -3.93 -9.86 11.24
C MET A 275 -5.26 -10.04 11.97
N ALA A 276 -6.07 -10.98 11.50
CA ALA A 276 -7.20 -11.46 12.30
C ALA A 276 -6.68 -12.24 13.50
N HIS A 277 -7.34 -12.09 14.64
CA HIS A 277 -6.91 -12.68 15.89
C HIS A 277 -8.08 -12.98 16.82
N ARG A 278 -7.83 -13.86 17.80
CA ARG A 278 -8.66 -14.03 18.99
C ARG A 278 -7.78 -14.16 20.23
N GLY A 279 -8.08 -13.34 21.23
CA GLY A 279 -7.48 -13.44 22.56
C GLY A 279 -8.39 -14.17 23.55
N ALA A 280 -8.08 -14.07 24.85
CA ALA A 280 -8.82 -14.69 25.94
C ALA A 280 -8.92 -16.22 25.89
N VAL A 281 -8.08 -16.88 25.09
CA VAL A 281 -8.12 -18.34 24.91
C VAL A 281 -7.33 -19.05 26.00
N ILE A 282 -7.86 -20.16 26.51
CA ILE A 282 -7.15 -21.06 27.43
C ILE A 282 -5.88 -21.61 26.78
N CYS A 283 -4.76 -21.58 27.52
CA CYS A 283 -3.56 -22.31 27.14
C CYS A 283 -3.54 -23.76 27.62
N GLN A 284 -3.68 -23.97 28.93
CA GLN A 284 -3.70 -25.29 29.55
C GLN A 284 -4.91 -25.44 30.49
N LYS A 285 -5.17 -24.41 31.29
CA LYS A 285 -6.32 -24.30 32.19
C LYS A 285 -6.84 -22.86 32.15
N SER A 286 -8.07 -22.65 32.61
CA SER A 286 -8.61 -21.31 32.76
C SER A 286 -7.81 -20.50 33.79
N GLU A 287 -7.47 -19.27 33.42
CA GLU A 287 -6.69 -18.35 34.23
C GLU A 287 -7.32 -16.96 34.22
N LYS A 288 -7.17 -16.23 35.32
CA LYS A 288 -7.59 -14.82 35.42
C LYS A 288 -6.54 -13.95 34.75
N VAL A 289 -6.99 -13.15 33.79
CA VAL A 289 -6.14 -12.28 32.99
C VAL A 289 -6.53 -10.84 33.22
N LEU A 290 -5.54 -10.00 33.49
CA LEU A 290 -5.63 -8.54 33.41
C LEU A 290 -4.81 -8.10 32.21
N LYS A 291 -5.45 -7.41 31.27
CA LYS A 291 -4.83 -7.03 30.00
C LYS A 291 -5.19 -5.61 29.62
N ILE A 292 -4.23 -4.90 29.03
CA ILE A 292 -4.47 -3.62 28.37
C ILE A 292 -4.57 -3.85 26.86
N VAL A 293 -5.61 -3.31 26.25
CA VAL A 293 -5.79 -3.30 24.80
C VAL A 293 -5.63 -1.87 24.30
N GLY A 294 -4.51 -1.59 23.66
CA GLY A 294 -4.19 -0.31 23.03
C GLY A 294 -4.70 -0.25 21.59
N LYS A 295 -5.20 0.91 21.17
CA LYS A 295 -5.71 1.19 19.83
C LYS A 295 -4.98 2.39 19.25
N VAL A 296 -4.10 2.13 18.27
CA VAL A 296 -3.32 3.17 17.57
C VAL A 296 -3.97 3.45 16.22
N ARG A 297 -4.41 4.69 15.99
CA ARG A 297 -5.05 5.11 14.74
C ARG A 297 -4.06 4.96 13.59
N ILE A 298 -4.56 4.49 12.46
CA ILE A 298 -3.82 4.40 11.20
C ILE A 298 -4.03 5.68 10.41
#